data_AF-A0A930VPC0-F1
#
_entry.id   AF-A0A930VPC0-F1
#
_cell.length_a   1.000
_cell.length_b   1.000
_cell.length_c   1.000
_cell.angle_alpha   90.00
_cell.angle_beta   90.00
_cell.angle_gamma   90.00
#
_symmetry.space_group_name_H-M   'P 1'
#
loop_
_entity.id
_entity.type
_entity.pdbx_description
1 polymer ?
#
loop_
_entity_poly.entity_id
_entity_poly.type
_entity_poly.pdbx_seq_one_letter_code
_entity_poly.pdbx_strand_id
1 'polypeptide(L)'
;MTEAPDVYPEFPADDDPGEPMEQDAQGVEGLSDHLQSSEPVRTGHARVDAVLASLSELDERPVGEHAAIFERAHDELRNALDPDRETA
;
A
#
# COMPACT_ATOMS: atom_id res chain seq x y z
N MET A 1 30.29 -22.40 -11.23
CA MET A 1 30.58 -20.96 -11.35
C MET A 1 29.38 -20.37 -12.06
N THR A 2 28.54 -19.61 -11.35
CA THR A 2 27.34 -19.00 -11.94
C THR A 2 27.80 -17.76 -12.68
N GLU A 3 27.88 -17.86 -14.01
CA GLU A 3 28.11 -16.71 -14.87
C GLU A 3 26.81 -15.90 -14.90
N ALA A 4 26.84 -14.69 -14.34
CA ALA A 4 25.76 -13.74 -14.51
C ALA A 4 25.77 -13.29 -15.98
N PRO A 5 24.62 -13.20 -16.67
CA PRO A 5 24.60 -12.58 -17.99
C PRO A 5 24.93 -11.09 -17.84
N ASP A 6 26.14 -10.71 -18.27
CA ASP A 6 26.65 -9.34 -18.38
C ASP A 6 25.95 -8.58 -19.52
N VAL A 7 24.62 -8.65 -19.59
CA VAL A 7 23.81 -7.84 -20.50
C VAL A 7 23.02 -6.87 -19.64
N TYR A 8 23.67 -5.77 -19.28
CA TYR A 8 22.92 -4.58 -18.88
C TYR A 8 22.08 -4.13 -20.10
N PRO A 9 20.79 -3.80 -19.93
CA PRO A 9 20.04 -3.16 -20.99
C PRO A 9 20.76 -1.85 -21.35
N GLU A 10 21.17 -1.70 -22.60
CA GLU A 10 21.73 -0.45 -23.08
C GLU A 10 20.62 0.61 -22.98
N PHE A 11 20.82 1.59 -22.09
CA PHE A 11 20.01 2.81 -22.14
C PHE A 11 20.29 3.46 -23.49
N PRO A 12 19.26 3.74 -24.31
CA PRO A 12 19.47 4.41 -25.58
C PRO A 12 20.20 5.73 -25.32
N ALA A 13 21.24 6.01 -26.11
CA ALA A 13 21.97 7.27 -26.05
C ALA A 13 20.98 8.42 -26.26
N ASP A 14 21.24 9.56 -25.60
CA ASP A 14 20.36 10.74 -25.42
C ASP A 14 19.83 11.45 -26.70
N ASP A 15 19.79 10.80 -27.88
CA ASP A 15 19.31 11.36 -29.15
C ASP A 15 18.22 10.49 -29.84
N ASP A 16 17.69 9.46 -29.17
CA ASP A 16 16.45 8.81 -29.61
C ASP A 16 15.27 9.45 -28.83
N PRO A 17 14.40 10.26 -29.48
CA PRO A 17 13.16 10.70 -28.85
C PRO A 17 12.28 9.45 -28.73
N GLY A 18 12.43 8.74 -27.62
CA GLY A 18 11.85 7.42 -27.40
C GLY A 18 10.43 7.37 -27.93
N GLU A 19 10.13 6.33 -28.71
CA GLU A 19 8.79 6.13 -29.24
C GLU A 19 7.77 6.37 -28.13
N PRO A 20 6.76 7.23 -28.34
CA PRO A 20 5.72 7.39 -27.35
C PRO A 20 5.14 5.98 -27.20
N MET A 21 5.38 5.35 -26.05
CA MET A 21 4.55 4.23 -25.66
C MET A 21 3.14 4.81 -25.74
N GLU A 22 2.38 4.42 -26.76
CA GLU A 22 0.94 4.68 -26.81
C GLU A 22 0.43 4.01 -25.55
N GLN A 23 0.34 4.79 -24.47
CA GLN A 23 -0.33 4.37 -23.27
C GLN A 23 -1.76 4.17 -23.74
N ASP A 24 -2.11 2.93 -24.06
CA ASP A 24 -3.48 2.48 -24.05
C ASP A 24 -4.04 2.95 -22.71
N ALA A 25 -4.79 4.05 -22.76
CA ALA A 25 -5.53 4.60 -21.64
C ALA A 25 -6.72 3.68 -21.34
N GLN A 26 -6.44 2.40 -21.13
CA GLN A 26 -7.39 1.37 -20.76
C GLN A 26 -7.70 1.56 -19.27
N GLY A 27 -8.63 2.48 -19.04
CA GLY A 27 -9.65 2.42 -18.01
C GLY A 27 -9.18 2.07 -16.61
N VAL A 28 -8.93 3.10 -15.79
CA VAL A 28 -9.08 3.00 -14.33
C VAL A 28 -10.55 2.83 -13.88
N GLU A 29 -11.46 2.45 -14.79
CA GLU A 29 -12.91 2.34 -14.57
C GLU A 29 -13.33 1.16 -13.65
N GLY A 30 -12.38 0.35 -13.16
CA GLY A 30 -12.65 -0.77 -12.25
C GLY A 30 -12.17 -0.59 -10.81
N LEU A 31 -11.35 0.43 -10.50
CA LEU A 31 -10.76 0.55 -9.16
C LEU A 31 -11.77 1.05 -8.11
N SER A 32 -12.78 1.81 -8.54
CA SER A 32 -13.77 2.41 -7.64
C SER A 32 -14.74 1.40 -7.05
N ASP A 33 -15.19 0.42 -7.82
CA ASP A 33 -16.19 -0.58 -7.38
C ASP A 33 -15.62 -1.52 -6.30
N HIS A 34 -14.33 -1.86 -6.42
CA HIS A 34 -13.64 -2.76 -5.50
C HIS A 34 -13.36 -2.14 -4.11
N LEU A 35 -13.44 -0.81 -3.99
CA LEU A 35 -13.31 -0.09 -2.72
C LEU A 35 -14.65 0.06 -1.98
N GLN A 36 -15.78 -0.12 -2.68
CA GLN A 36 -17.13 0.05 -2.12
C GLN A 36 -17.67 -1.21 -1.42
N SER A 37 -17.12 -2.39 -1.73
CA SER A 37 -17.47 -3.68 -1.09
C SER A 37 -16.49 -4.10 0.01
N SER A 38 -15.96 -3.14 0.78
CA SER A 38 -15.04 -3.44 1.89
C SER A 38 -15.78 -4.07 3.07
N GLU A 39 -16.03 -5.38 3.00
CA GLU A 39 -16.33 -6.15 4.21
C GLU A 39 -15.15 -6.03 5.20
N PRO A 40 -15.41 -5.91 6.51
CA PRO A 40 -14.35 -5.73 7.49
C PRO A 40 -13.40 -6.94 7.48
N VAL A 41 -12.15 -6.67 7.07
CA VAL A 41 -11.08 -7.68 6.98
C VAL A 41 -10.77 -8.19 8.39
N ARG A 42 -10.85 -9.51 8.59
CA ARG A 42 -10.40 -10.18 9.83
C ARG A 42 -9.09 -10.90 9.58
N THR A 43 -8.06 -10.51 10.32
CA THR A 43 -6.71 -11.06 10.24
C THR A 43 -6.49 -12.22 11.21
N GLY A 44 -7.36 -12.34 12.23
CA GLY A 44 -7.23 -13.33 13.30
C GLY A 44 -6.27 -12.91 14.42
N HIS A 45 -5.62 -11.75 14.30
CA HIS A 45 -4.81 -11.17 15.34
C HIS A 45 -5.59 -10.06 16.06
N ALA A 46 -5.97 -10.31 17.32
CA ALA A 46 -6.87 -9.43 18.08
C ALA A 46 -6.43 -7.95 18.13
N ARG A 47 -5.13 -7.65 18.27
CA ARG A 47 -4.62 -6.27 18.24
C ARG A 47 -4.78 -5.63 16.86
N VAL A 48 -4.48 -6.36 15.79
CA VAL A 48 -4.61 -5.86 14.40
C VAL A 48 -6.08 -5.66 14.04
N ASP A 49 -6.95 -6.61 14.40
CA ASP A 49 -8.39 -6.53 14.14
C ASP A 49 -9.03 -5.33 14.87
N ALA A 50 -8.55 -4.98 16.07
CA ALA A 50 -9.01 -3.80 16.80
C ALA A 50 -8.61 -2.49 16.09
N VAL A 51 -7.39 -2.41 15.53
CA VAL A 51 -6.95 -1.25 14.76
C VAL A 51 -7.77 -1.11 13.47
N LEU A 52 -8.02 -2.21 12.76
CA LEU A 52 -8.84 -2.21 11.54
C LEU A 52 -10.29 -1.78 11.81
N ALA A 53 -10.87 -2.17 12.95
CA ALA A 53 -12.19 -1.70 13.37
C ALA A 53 -12.21 -0.17 13.58
N SER A 54 -11.19 0.38 14.23
CA SER A 54 -11.04 1.83 14.42
C SER A 54 -10.94 2.60 13.10
N LEU A 55 -10.25 2.03 12.09
CA LEU A 55 -10.16 2.64 10.76
C LEU A 55 -11.47 2.56 9.96
N SER A 56 -12.33 1.58 10.26
CA SER A 56 -13.63 1.43 9.58
C SER A 56 -14.60 2.57 9.93
N GLU A 57 -14.46 3.16 11.12
CA GLU A 57 -15.28 4.29 11.59
C GLU A 57 -14.84 5.64 10.98
N LEU A 58 -13.74 5.66 10.22
CA LEU A 58 -13.13 6.89 9.74
C LEU A 58 -13.95 7.57 8.63
N ASP A 59 -14.72 6.80 7.86
CA ASP A 59 -15.59 7.29 6.79
C ASP A 59 -16.63 8.30 7.31
N GLU A 60 -17.09 8.11 8.55
CA GLU A 60 -18.08 8.97 9.21
C GLU A 60 -17.43 10.21 9.88
N ARG A 61 -16.10 10.30 9.89
CA ARG A 61 -15.35 11.36 10.58
C ARG A 61 -14.84 12.44 9.62
N PRO A 62 -14.66 13.69 10.10
CA PRO A 62 -14.05 14.74 9.28
C PRO A 62 -12.64 14.38 8.83
N VAL A 63 -12.33 14.64 7.55
CA VAL A 63 -11.00 14.37 6.95
C VAL A 63 -9.85 15.02 7.72
N GLY A 64 -10.08 16.17 8.36
CA GLY A 64 -9.08 16.83 9.21
C GLY A 64 -8.64 16.01 10.42
N GLU A 65 -9.42 15.02 10.83
CA GLU A 65 -9.11 14.10 11.94
C GLU A 65 -8.41 12.82 11.48
N HIS A 66 -8.53 12.47 10.18
CA HIS A 66 -8.05 11.20 9.62
C HIS A 66 -6.56 11.01 9.84
N ALA A 67 -5.74 12.05 9.61
CA ALA A 67 -4.30 11.96 9.75
C ALA A 67 -3.87 11.50 11.15
N ALA A 68 -4.42 12.11 12.20
CA ALA A 68 -4.08 11.75 13.59
C ALA A 68 -4.49 10.31 13.94
N ILE A 69 -5.59 9.82 13.36
CA ILE A 69 -6.09 8.46 13.58
C ILE A 69 -5.23 7.45 12.83
N PHE A 70 -4.86 7.75 11.58
CA PHE A 70 -3.95 6.91 10.79
C PHE A 70 -2.57 6.81 11.44
N GLU A 71 -2.01 7.91 11.94
CA GLU A 71 -0.73 7.91 12.66
C GLU A 71 -0.77 6.99 13.88
N ARG A 72 -1.82 7.13 14.70
CA ARG A 72 -2.02 6.26 15.86
C ARG A 72 -2.20 4.80 15.48
N ALA A 73 -3.01 4.52 14.45
CA ALA A 73 -3.23 3.16 13.95
C ALA A 73 -1.92 2.55 13.46
N HIS A 74 -1.08 3.33 12.78
CA HIS A 74 0.22 2.87 12.29
C HIS A 74 1.18 2.54 13.44
N ASP A 75 1.22 3.36 14.49
CA ASP A 75 2.01 3.07 15.69
C ASP A 75 1.52 1.80 16.41
N GLU A 76 0.20 1.62 16.56
CA GLU A 76 -0.40 0.43 17.17
C GLU A 76 -0.11 -0.84 16.33
N LEU A 77 -0.20 -0.76 15.01
CA LEU A 77 0.17 -1.86 14.11
C LEU A 77 1.65 -2.20 14.19
N ARG A 78 2.52 -1.19 14.21
CA ARG A 78 3.96 -1.41 14.36
C ARG A 78 4.27 -2.14 15.66
N ASN A 79 3.63 -1.75 16.76
CA ASN A 79 3.79 -2.45 18.04
C ASN A 79 3.24 -3.88 18.03
N ALA A 80 2.12 -4.11 17.35
CA ALA A 80 1.51 -5.43 17.26
C ALA A 80 2.30 -6.39 16.36
N LEU A 81 3.00 -5.86 15.34
CA LEU A 81 3.70 -6.63 14.32
C LEU A 81 5.21 -6.74 14.55
N ASP A 82 5.78 -6.01 15.52
CA ASP A 82 7.19 -6.08 15.89
C ASP A 82 7.37 -7.02 17.10
N PRO A 83 7.69 -8.32 16.88
CA PRO A 83 7.84 -9.29 17.96
C PRO A 83 9.10 -9.06 18.81
N ASP A 84 10.08 -8.28 18.34
CA ASP A 84 11.35 -8.03 19.04
C ASP A 84 11.24 -6.86 20.03
N ARG A 85 10.33 -5.91 19.77
CA ARG A 85 10.08 -4.73 20.63
C ARG A 85 9.43 -5.07 21.98
N GLU A 86 8.75 -6.20 22.09
CA GLU A 86 8.11 -6.64 23.35
C GLU A 86 9.11 -7.32 24.33
N THR A 87 10.29 -7.71 23.85
CA THR A 87 11.34 -8.40 24.64
C THR A 87 12.55 -7.55 25.03
N ALA A 88 12.56 -6.25 24.73
CA ALA A 88 13.67 -5.32 25.00
C ALA A 88 13.47 -4.45 26.25
#